data_AF-A0A7V5DLM0-F1
#
_entry.id   AF-A0A7V5DLM0-F1
#
_cell.length_a   1.000
_cell.length_b   1.000
_cell.length_c   1.000
_cell.angle_alpha   90.00
_cell.angle_beta   90.00
_cell.angle_gamma   90.00
#
_symmetry.space_group_name_H-M   'P 1'
#
loop_
_entity.id
_entity.type
_entity.pdbx_description
1 polymer ?
#
loop_
_entity_poly.entity_id
_entity_poly.type
_entity_poly.pdbx_seq_one_letter_code
_entity_poly.pdbx_strand_id
1 'polypeptide(L)'
;MENLRDYFRAFAALPEAARQVGAEAAAANLAEQARPLADPAAAAAFVERARTRYHLTRQDAQTAFWILQEYYWTHYIRRRPIAGRIARFVAAFLRYKYPKVILETRDEVIVESPWGVACPLVRGFDGDLAQCRSLCEACFRHAVIIEPDQIALLKAAAPSLRLVLHKFRESPDKNCEYALVSE
;
A
#
# COMPACT_ATOMS: atom_id res chain seq x y z
N MET A 1 -15.71 -0.87 9.01
CA MET A 1 -15.54 0.02 7.84
C MET A 1 -15.29 1.48 8.24
N GLU A 2 -15.65 1.92 9.45
CA GLU A 2 -15.37 3.29 9.92
C GLU A 2 -13.86 3.56 10.05
N ASN A 3 -13.13 2.68 10.72
CA ASN A 3 -11.69 2.84 10.97
C ASN A 3 -10.82 2.96 9.69
N LEU A 4 -11.17 2.27 8.58
CA LEU A 4 -10.46 2.44 7.30
C LEU A 4 -10.72 3.82 6.66
N ARG A 5 -11.94 4.36 6.78
CA ARG A 5 -12.27 5.70 6.28
C ARG A 5 -11.53 6.76 7.09
N ASP A 6 -11.45 6.58 8.40
CA ASP A 6 -10.76 7.50 9.29
C ASP A 6 -9.24 7.48 9.05
N TYR A 7 -8.66 6.30 8.81
CA TYR A 7 -7.27 6.18 8.37
C TYR A 7 -7.00 6.97 7.08
N PHE A 8 -7.83 6.82 6.04
CA PHE A 8 -7.62 7.56 4.79
C PHE A 8 -7.85 9.07 4.92
N ARG A 9 -8.75 9.50 5.82
CA ARG A 9 -8.90 10.92 6.16
C ARG A 9 -7.65 11.46 6.84
N ALA A 10 -7.13 10.74 7.84
CA ALA A 10 -5.91 11.10 8.55
C ALA A 10 -4.70 11.13 7.59
N PHE A 11 -4.57 10.12 6.71
CA PHE A 11 -3.54 10.09 5.67
C PHE A 11 -3.64 11.28 4.72
N ALA A 12 -4.84 11.66 4.29
CA ALA A 12 -5.04 12.84 3.44
C ALA A 12 -4.74 14.17 4.15
N ALA A 13 -4.81 14.21 5.47
CA ALA A 13 -4.48 15.37 6.29
C ALA A 13 -2.98 15.45 6.65
N LEU A 14 -2.17 14.44 6.31
CA LEU A 14 -0.73 14.42 6.61
C LEU A 14 0.05 15.64 6.10
N PRO A 15 -0.21 16.20 4.90
CA PRO A 15 0.51 17.39 4.45
C PRO A 15 0.34 18.58 5.38
N GLU A 16 -0.87 18.77 5.92
CA GLU A 16 -1.14 19.83 6.88
C GLU A 16 -0.47 19.57 8.23
N ALA A 17 -0.57 18.34 8.74
CA ALA A 17 0.13 17.94 9.97
C ALA A 17 1.65 18.11 9.82
N ALA A 18 2.22 17.75 8.67
CA ALA A 18 3.65 17.86 8.40
C ALA A 18 4.15 19.32 8.40
N ARG A 19 3.31 20.29 8.01
CA ARG A 19 3.67 21.73 8.13
C ARG A 19 3.74 22.18 9.58
N GLN A 20 2.95 21.58 10.46
CA GLN A 20 2.84 22.00 11.86
C GLN A 20 3.93 21.36 12.74
N VAL A 21 4.19 20.06 12.54
CA VAL A 21 5.09 19.29 13.42
C VAL A 21 6.29 18.67 12.70
N GLY A 22 6.41 18.87 11.39
CA GLY A 22 7.44 18.24 10.55
C GLY A 22 7.02 16.87 10.01
N ALA A 23 7.65 16.46 8.91
CA ALA A 23 7.33 15.24 8.18
C ALA A 23 7.46 13.95 9.02
N GLU A 24 8.55 13.84 9.78
CA GLU A 24 8.84 12.64 10.58
C GLU A 24 7.81 12.45 11.70
N ALA A 25 7.54 13.51 12.46
CA ALA A 25 6.57 13.47 13.56
C ALA A 25 5.14 13.22 13.05
N ALA A 26 4.75 13.82 11.94
CA ALA A 26 3.43 13.59 11.33
C ALA A 26 3.25 12.12 10.91
N ALA A 27 4.25 11.51 10.28
CA ALA A 27 4.21 10.10 9.89
C ALA A 27 4.20 9.15 11.10
N ALA A 28 5.02 9.41 12.12
CA ALA A 28 5.05 8.64 13.36
C ALA A 28 3.70 8.69 14.10
N ASN A 29 3.10 9.88 14.24
CA ASN A 29 1.80 10.04 14.87
C ASN A 29 0.70 9.25 14.15
N LEU A 30 0.71 9.24 12.81
CA LEU A 30 -0.23 8.41 12.06
C LEU A 30 0.03 6.92 12.28
N ALA A 31 1.30 6.50 12.38
CA ALA A 31 1.64 5.10 12.61
C ALA A 31 1.15 4.60 13.98
N GLU A 32 1.22 5.43 15.01
CA GLU A 32 0.66 5.12 16.34
C GLU A 32 -0.86 4.96 16.31
N GLN A 33 -1.54 5.76 15.48
CA GLN A 33 -2.99 5.69 15.29
C GLN A 33 -3.41 4.53 14.37
N ALA A 34 -2.53 4.11 13.47
CA ALA A 34 -2.74 3.07 12.47
C ALA A 34 -2.75 1.68 13.11
N ARG A 35 -3.81 1.37 13.88
CA ARG A 35 -4.05 0.02 14.37
C ARG A 35 -4.56 -0.87 13.22
N PRO A 36 -3.95 -2.03 12.96
CA PRO A 36 -4.51 -3.04 12.07
C PRO A 36 -5.93 -3.40 12.50
N LEU A 37 -6.85 -3.54 11.54
CA LEU A 37 -8.19 -4.05 11.78
C LEU A 37 -8.18 -5.57 11.91
N ALA A 38 -7.27 -6.21 11.17
CA ALA A 38 -6.98 -7.63 11.32
C ALA A 38 -6.08 -7.85 12.54
N ASP A 39 -6.53 -8.71 13.46
CA ASP A 39 -5.63 -9.23 14.48
C ASP A 39 -4.47 -10.03 13.83
N PRO A 40 -3.30 -10.16 14.48
CA PRO A 40 -2.16 -10.87 13.91
C PRO A 40 -2.46 -12.33 13.51
N ALA A 41 -3.34 -13.02 14.24
CA ALA A 41 -3.71 -14.41 13.93
C ALA A 41 -4.59 -14.49 12.68
N ALA A 42 -5.49 -13.52 12.47
CA ALA A 42 -6.31 -13.40 11.27
C ALA A 42 -5.44 -13.11 10.03
N ALA A 43 -4.42 -12.25 10.17
CA ALA A 43 -3.44 -12.00 9.11
C ALA A 43 -2.64 -13.26 8.77
N ALA A 44 -2.12 -13.98 9.78
CA ALA A 44 -1.41 -15.24 9.57
C ALA A 44 -2.30 -16.31 8.91
N ALA A 45 -3.54 -16.48 9.37
CA ALA A 45 -4.48 -17.41 8.78
C ALA A 45 -4.83 -17.04 7.33
N PHE A 46 -4.86 -15.74 6.99
CA PHE A 46 -5.02 -15.31 5.60
C PHE A 46 -3.82 -15.69 4.74
N VAL A 47 -2.60 -15.40 5.20
CA VAL A 47 -1.35 -15.75 4.52
C VAL A 47 -1.30 -17.24 4.21
N GLU A 48 -1.58 -18.10 5.19
CA GLU A 48 -1.52 -19.56 5.01
C GLU A 48 -2.55 -20.07 3.99
N ARG A 49 -3.77 -19.52 3.99
CA ARG A 49 -4.76 -19.85 2.95
C ARG A 49 -4.30 -19.41 1.57
N ALA A 50 -3.74 -18.21 1.44
CA ALA A 50 -3.23 -17.70 0.17
C ALA A 50 -2.07 -18.57 -0.34
N ARG A 51 -1.12 -18.93 0.52
CA ARG A 51 -0.01 -19.84 0.19
C ARG A 51 -0.48 -21.17 -0.34
N THR A 52 -1.45 -21.78 0.35
CA THR A 52 -2.04 -23.06 -0.05
C THR A 52 -2.73 -22.97 -1.41
N ARG A 53 -3.53 -21.92 -1.62
CA ARG A 53 -4.30 -21.69 -2.86
C ARG A 53 -3.41 -21.48 -4.08
N TYR A 54 -2.29 -20.78 -3.92
CA TYR A 54 -1.40 -20.38 -5.00
C TYR A 54 -0.10 -21.19 -5.05
N HIS A 55 0.02 -22.24 -4.24
CA HIS A 55 1.23 -23.06 -4.12
C HIS A 55 2.51 -22.24 -3.83
N LEU A 56 2.38 -21.18 -3.02
CA LEU A 56 3.49 -20.31 -2.64
C LEU A 56 4.24 -20.95 -1.47
N THR A 57 5.54 -21.16 -1.63
CA THR A 57 6.37 -21.91 -0.68
C THR A 57 7.45 -21.06 0.00
N ARG A 58 7.66 -19.83 -0.45
CA ARG A 58 8.74 -18.95 -0.02
C ARG A 58 8.22 -17.78 0.81
N GLN A 59 9.13 -17.13 1.52
CA GLN A 59 8.85 -15.91 2.29
C GLN A 59 9.60 -14.73 1.66
N ASP A 60 9.41 -14.55 0.35
CA ASP A 60 10.14 -13.57 -0.46
C ASP A 60 9.20 -12.45 -0.98
N ALA A 61 9.78 -11.43 -1.61
CA ALA A 61 9.04 -10.26 -2.08
C ALA A 61 7.96 -10.65 -3.09
N GLN A 62 8.28 -11.57 -4.01
CA GLN A 62 7.32 -12.13 -4.96
C GLN A 62 6.12 -12.74 -4.23
N THR A 63 6.35 -13.64 -3.27
CA THR A 63 5.28 -14.33 -2.55
C THR A 63 4.39 -13.35 -1.79
N ALA A 64 4.97 -12.37 -1.10
CA ALA A 64 4.21 -11.37 -0.38
C ALA A 64 3.39 -10.45 -1.30
N PHE A 65 3.91 -10.12 -2.49
CA PHE A 65 3.14 -9.42 -3.51
C PHE A 65 1.88 -10.20 -3.92
N TRP A 66 2.00 -11.51 -4.18
CA TRP A 66 0.85 -12.36 -4.52
C TRP A 66 -0.18 -12.46 -3.38
N ILE A 67 0.27 -12.46 -2.12
CA ILE A 67 -0.61 -12.41 -0.94
C ILE A 67 -1.38 -11.09 -0.89
N LEU A 68 -0.70 -9.95 -1.08
CA LEU A 68 -1.33 -8.64 -1.13
C LEU A 68 -2.36 -8.54 -2.26
N GLN A 69 -2.04 -9.12 -3.41
CA GLN A 69 -2.97 -9.23 -4.52
C GLN A 69 -4.22 -10.01 -4.13
N GLU A 70 -4.10 -11.18 -3.49
CA GLU A 70 -5.26 -11.96 -3.05
C GLU A 70 -6.12 -11.18 -2.04
N TYR A 71 -5.48 -10.45 -1.13
CA TYR A 71 -6.18 -9.59 -0.18
C TYR A 71 -7.00 -8.53 -0.93
N TYR A 72 -6.38 -7.86 -1.90
CA TYR A 72 -7.05 -6.86 -2.71
C TYR A 72 -8.27 -7.45 -3.44
N TRP A 73 -8.13 -8.59 -4.11
CA TRP A 73 -9.23 -9.26 -4.82
C TRP A 73 -10.38 -9.66 -3.88
N THR A 74 -10.05 -10.17 -2.71
CA THR A 74 -11.04 -10.61 -1.72
C THR A 74 -11.81 -9.43 -1.13
N HIS A 75 -11.12 -8.35 -0.77
CA HIS A 75 -11.71 -7.23 -0.05
C HIS A 75 -12.38 -6.19 -0.96
N TYR A 76 -11.79 -5.90 -2.13
CA TYR A 76 -12.27 -4.82 -3.00
C TYR A 76 -13.19 -5.31 -4.13
N ILE A 77 -13.04 -6.56 -4.58
CA ILE A 77 -13.76 -7.05 -5.76
C ILE A 77 -14.89 -8.03 -5.39
N ARG A 78 -14.66 -8.97 -4.46
CA ARG A 78 -15.68 -9.99 -4.12
C ARG A 78 -16.83 -9.51 -3.24
N ARG A 79 -16.63 -8.49 -2.39
CA ARG A 79 -17.66 -8.01 -1.43
C ARG A 79 -18.77 -7.11 -2.02
N ARG A 80 -18.80 -6.86 -3.33
CA ARG A 80 -19.89 -6.10 -4.00
C ARG A 80 -20.50 -6.92 -5.14
N PRO A 81 -21.68 -7.54 -5.00
CA PRO A 81 -22.17 -8.53 -5.97
C PRO A 81 -22.55 -7.94 -7.35
N ILE A 82 -23.11 -6.72 -7.41
CA ILE A 82 -23.52 -6.08 -8.68
C ILE A 82 -22.33 -5.31 -9.30
N ALA A 83 -21.65 -4.49 -8.50
CA ALA A 83 -20.42 -3.81 -8.93
C ALA A 83 -19.26 -4.79 -9.19
N GLY A 84 -19.29 -6.02 -8.66
CA GLY A 84 -18.24 -7.03 -8.77
C GLY A 84 -18.29 -7.87 -10.04
N ARG A 85 -19.43 -7.93 -10.76
CA ARG A 85 -19.47 -8.47 -12.14
C ARG A 85 -18.92 -7.46 -13.13
N ILE A 86 -19.33 -6.20 -12.99
CA ILE A 86 -18.77 -5.09 -13.78
C ILE A 86 -17.30 -4.89 -13.42
N ALA A 87 -16.90 -4.90 -12.14
CA ALA A 87 -15.51 -4.80 -11.70
C ALA A 87 -14.65 -6.00 -12.10
N ARG A 88 -15.21 -7.20 -12.33
CA ARG A 88 -14.46 -8.32 -12.93
C ARG A 88 -14.20 -8.08 -14.42
N PHE A 89 -15.20 -7.61 -15.16
CA PHE A 89 -15.04 -7.23 -16.56
C PHE A 89 -14.12 -6.00 -16.72
N VAL A 90 -14.26 -4.98 -15.86
CA VAL A 90 -13.44 -3.77 -15.76
C VAL A 90 -12.06 -4.05 -15.18
N ALA A 91 -11.87 -5.03 -14.30
CA ALA A 91 -10.53 -5.45 -13.88
C ALA A 91 -9.79 -6.15 -15.03
N ALA A 92 -10.51 -6.90 -15.87
CA ALA A 92 -9.97 -7.49 -17.10
C ALA A 92 -9.72 -6.44 -18.21
N PHE A 93 -10.55 -5.39 -18.31
CA PHE A 93 -10.46 -4.38 -19.39
C PHE A 93 -9.73 -3.07 -19.02
N LEU A 94 -9.72 -2.65 -17.77
CA LEU A 94 -9.38 -1.29 -17.36
C LEU A 94 -8.30 -1.15 -16.29
N ARG A 95 -7.55 -2.21 -15.92
CA ARG A 95 -6.42 -2.07 -14.96
C ARG A 95 -6.83 -1.27 -13.68
N TYR A 96 -8.07 -1.39 -13.22
CA TYR A 96 -8.57 -0.54 -12.12
C TYR A 96 -7.86 -0.89 -10.82
N LYS A 97 -6.99 0.03 -10.36
CA LYS A 97 -6.34 0.01 -9.04
C LYS A 97 -5.56 -1.27 -8.71
N TYR A 98 -5.07 -1.97 -9.72
CA TYR A 98 -4.05 -2.98 -9.49
C TYR A 98 -2.68 -2.30 -9.59
N PRO A 99 -1.76 -2.50 -8.61
CA PRO A 99 -0.41 -1.96 -8.74
C PRO A 99 0.19 -2.50 -10.03
N LYS A 100 0.50 -1.61 -10.99
CA LYS A 100 1.06 -2.04 -12.26
C LYS A 100 2.48 -2.51 -11.99
N VAL A 101 2.69 -3.82 -12.09
CA VAL A 101 4.00 -4.45 -11.87
C VAL A 101 4.95 -4.02 -12.98
N ILE A 102 6.10 -3.49 -12.58
CA ILE A 102 7.21 -3.10 -13.45
C ILE A 102 8.27 -4.19 -13.45
N LEU A 103 8.58 -4.72 -12.26
CA LEU A 103 9.53 -5.80 -12.03
C LEU A 103 8.95 -6.77 -11.01
N GLU A 104 9.11 -8.06 -11.26
CA GLU A 104 8.75 -9.13 -10.32
C GLU A 104 9.88 -10.14 -10.24
N THR A 105 10.61 -10.12 -9.13
CA THR A 105 11.64 -11.09 -8.80
C THR A 105 11.43 -11.60 -7.38
N ARG A 106 12.19 -12.61 -6.99
CA ARG A 106 12.14 -13.14 -5.62
C ARG A 106 12.50 -12.08 -4.59
N ASP A 107 13.56 -11.31 -4.85
CA ASP A 107 14.13 -10.39 -3.86
C ASP A 107 13.47 -9.00 -3.91
N GLU A 108 12.92 -8.63 -5.07
CA GLU A 108 12.33 -7.31 -5.29
C GLU A 108 11.10 -7.38 -6.20
N VAL A 109 10.03 -6.68 -5.82
CA VAL A 109 8.86 -6.41 -6.66
C VAL A 109 8.62 -4.91 -6.74
N ILE A 110 8.66 -4.34 -7.94
CA ILE A 110 8.43 -2.91 -8.19
C ILE A 110 7.04 -2.72 -8.82
N VAL A 111 6.28 -1.80 -8.26
CA VAL A 111 4.94 -1.45 -8.73
C VAL A 111 4.75 0.06 -8.86
N GLU A 112 3.95 0.48 -9.84
CA GLU A 112 3.44 1.85 -9.84
C GLU A 112 2.46 2.06 -8.69
N SER A 113 2.59 3.21 -8.01
CA SER A 113 1.68 3.63 -6.95
C SER A 113 0.21 3.60 -7.41
N PRO A 114 -0.71 2.98 -6.66
CA PRO A 114 -2.12 2.91 -7.02
C PRO A 114 -2.81 4.29 -6.97
N TRP A 115 -2.18 5.29 -6.36
CA TRP A 115 -2.71 6.64 -6.25
C TRP A 115 -2.54 7.47 -7.53
N GLY A 116 -1.49 7.19 -8.29
CA GLY A 116 -1.05 7.96 -9.44
C GLY A 116 -1.14 9.48 -9.29
N VAL A 117 -1.79 10.16 -10.24
CA VAL A 117 -2.01 11.62 -10.22
C VAL A 117 -2.95 12.10 -9.11
N ALA A 118 -3.70 11.19 -8.48
CA ALA A 118 -4.61 11.49 -7.39
C ALA A 118 -3.98 11.35 -6.00
N CYS A 119 -2.65 11.28 -5.92
CA CYS A 119 -1.93 11.17 -4.64
C CYS A 119 -2.29 12.33 -3.69
N PRO A 120 -2.83 12.04 -2.49
CA PRO A 120 -3.25 13.08 -1.56
C PRO A 120 -2.07 13.86 -0.99
N LEU A 121 -0.88 13.23 -0.87
CA LEU A 121 0.32 13.93 -0.40
C LEU A 121 0.76 15.01 -1.40
N VAL A 122 0.85 14.67 -2.69
CA VAL A 122 1.23 15.62 -3.75
C VAL A 122 0.22 16.77 -3.84
N ARG A 123 -1.08 16.45 -3.79
CA ARG A 123 -2.14 17.47 -3.80
C ARG A 123 -2.08 18.38 -2.59
N GLY A 124 -1.82 17.84 -1.40
CA GLY A 124 -1.75 18.64 -0.18
C GLY A 124 -0.55 19.58 -0.14
N PHE A 125 0.48 19.38 -0.97
CA PHE A 125 1.59 20.31 -1.19
C PHE A 125 1.47 21.12 -2.49
N ASP A 126 0.28 21.22 -3.08
CA ASP A 126 0.03 21.99 -4.32
C ASP A 126 0.96 21.60 -5.49
N GLY A 127 1.41 20.33 -5.52
CA GLY A 127 2.35 19.84 -6.52
C GLY A 127 3.82 20.14 -6.23
N ASP A 128 4.17 20.74 -5.09
CA ASP A 128 5.57 20.90 -4.65
C ASP A 128 6.16 19.53 -4.29
N LEU A 129 6.88 18.98 -5.26
CA LEU A 129 7.51 17.67 -5.19
C LEU A 129 8.67 17.62 -4.20
N ALA A 130 9.39 18.73 -3.98
CA ALA A 130 10.51 18.77 -3.06
C ALA A 130 10.01 18.63 -1.61
N GLN A 131 8.96 19.38 -1.26
CA GLN A 131 8.33 19.26 0.06
C GLN A 131 7.65 17.89 0.24
N CYS A 132 6.92 17.43 -0.77
CA CYS A 132 6.23 16.14 -0.73
C CYS A 132 7.18 14.95 -0.55
N ARG A 133 8.39 15.00 -1.11
CA ARG A 133 9.35 13.89 -1.04
C ARG A 133 9.71 13.52 0.39
N SER A 134 10.01 14.51 1.23
CA SER A 134 10.42 14.27 2.62
C SER A 134 9.34 13.55 3.43
N LEU A 135 8.08 13.98 3.28
CA LEU A 135 6.93 13.32 3.89
C LEU A 135 6.70 11.92 3.33
N CYS A 136 6.83 11.74 2.02
CA CYS A 136 6.68 10.43 1.39
C CYS A 136 7.69 9.42 1.96
N GLU A 137 8.96 9.80 2.04
CA GLU A 137 10.03 8.98 2.63
C GLU A 137 9.77 8.66 4.11
N ALA A 138 9.26 9.63 4.88
CA ALA A 138 8.84 9.39 6.27
C ALA A 138 7.69 8.36 6.35
N CYS A 139 6.67 8.47 5.48
CA CYS A 139 5.58 7.51 5.42
C CYS A 139 6.06 6.07 5.12
N PHE A 140 7.10 5.91 4.29
CA PHE A 140 7.70 4.59 4.04
C PHE A 140 8.40 4.04 5.28
N ARG A 141 9.24 4.85 5.95
CA ARG A 141 9.92 4.45 7.20
C ARG A 141 8.94 3.98 8.28
N HIS A 142 7.83 4.69 8.41
CA HIS A 142 6.79 4.41 9.42
C HIS A 142 5.73 3.42 8.93
N ALA A 143 5.86 2.87 7.72
CA ALA A 143 4.92 1.92 7.14
C ALA A 143 3.46 2.43 7.10
N VAL A 144 3.25 3.72 6.82
CA VAL A 144 1.93 4.36 6.73
C VAL A 144 1.56 4.78 5.30
N ILE A 145 2.18 4.17 4.29
CA ILE A 145 1.94 4.46 2.86
C ILE A 145 0.80 3.64 2.24
N ILE A 146 0.41 2.55 2.92
CA ILE A 146 -0.68 1.64 2.55
C ILE A 146 -1.50 1.30 3.80
N GLU A 147 -2.61 0.60 3.59
CA GLU A 147 -3.56 0.28 4.67
C GLU A 147 -2.91 -0.54 5.79
N PRO A 148 -3.26 -0.29 7.06
CA PRO A 148 -2.67 -1.01 8.20
C PRO A 148 -2.80 -2.54 8.12
N ASP A 149 -3.91 -3.04 7.56
CA ASP A 149 -4.13 -4.47 7.32
C ASP A 149 -3.13 -5.05 6.31
N GLN A 150 -2.80 -4.29 5.26
CA GLN A 150 -1.84 -4.71 4.25
C GLN A 150 -0.42 -4.77 4.85
N ILE A 151 -0.08 -3.84 5.74
CA ILE A 151 1.17 -3.88 6.51
C ILE A 151 1.21 -5.10 7.44
N ALA A 152 0.12 -5.41 8.14
CA ALA A 152 0.03 -6.60 8.99
C ALA A 152 0.21 -7.89 8.16
N LEU A 153 -0.38 -7.95 6.96
CA LEU A 153 -0.20 -9.06 6.03
C LEU A 153 1.23 -9.18 5.53
N LEU A 154 1.90 -8.08 5.17
CA LEU A 154 3.31 -8.11 4.78
C LEU A 154 4.19 -8.68 5.90
N LYS A 155 4.00 -8.18 7.13
CA LYS A 155 4.75 -8.66 8.31
C LYS A 155 4.49 -10.14 8.60
N ALA A 156 3.26 -10.62 8.37
CA ALA A 156 2.91 -12.03 8.52
C ALA A 156 3.43 -12.90 7.36
N ALA A 157 3.52 -12.35 6.14
CA ALA A 157 3.99 -13.05 4.96
C ALA A 157 5.50 -13.28 4.99
N ALA A 158 6.28 -12.26 5.36
CA ALA A 158 7.71 -12.36 5.56
C ALA A 158 8.21 -11.16 6.41
N PRO A 159 8.68 -11.41 7.66
CA PRO A 159 9.05 -10.34 8.58
C PRO A 159 10.20 -9.43 8.14
N SER A 160 11.09 -9.91 7.24
CA SER A 160 12.21 -9.12 6.72
C SER A 160 11.80 -8.20 5.56
N LEU A 161 10.57 -8.28 5.05
CA LEU A 161 10.13 -7.44 3.96
C LEU A 161 9.95 -6.00 4.38
N ARG A 162 10.35 -5.11 3.48
CA ARG A 162 10.11 -3.67 3.60
C ARG A 162 9.52 -3.09 2.33
N LEU A 163 8.65 -2.11 2.52
CA LEU A 163 8.25 -1.23 1.44
C LEU A 163 9.20 -0.03 1.41
N VAL A 164 9.68 0.29 0.22
CA VAL A 164 10.56 1.44 -0.01
C VAL A 164 10.09 2.25 -1.21
N LEU A 165 10.42 3.53 -1.21
CA LEU A 165 10.26 4.38 -2.38
C LEU A 165 11.37 4.05 -3.37
N HIS A 166 11.04 3.35 -4.45
CA HIS A 166 12.00 3.00 -5.50
C HIS A 166 12.30 4.21 -6.39
N LYS A 167 11.24 4.87 -6.88
CA LYS A 167 11.37 6.08 -7.70
C LYS A 167 10.33 7.11 -7.29
N PHE A 168 10.82 8.31 -6.98
CA PHE A 168 9.96 9.46 -6.81
C PHE A 168 9.61 10.07 -8.17
N ARG A 169 8.35 10.48 -8.34
CA ARG A 169 7.89 11.11 -9.58
C ARG A 169 8.66 12.41 -9.88
N GLU A 170 8.85 12.71 -11.16
CA GLU A 170 9.53 13.93 -11.63
C GLU A 170 8.57 15.11 -11.85
N SER A 171 7.28 14.84 -12.07
CA SER A 171 6.23 15.85 -12.20
C SER A 171 4.94 15.34 -11.52
N PRO A 172 3.99 16.23 -11.16
CA PRO A 172 2.74 15.85 -10.51
C PRO A 172 1.94 14.78 -11.27
N ASP A 173 2.02 14.81 -12.60
CA ASP A 173 1.27 13.91 -13.50
C ASP A 173 1.91 12.52 -13.67
N LYS A 174 3.13 12.31 -13.19
CA LYS A 174 3.82 11.00 -13.25
C LYS A 174 3.55 10.17 -11.98
N ASN A 175 3.68 8.85 -12.11
CA ASN A 175 3.56 7.92 -10.98
C ASN A 175 4.87 7.83 -10.19
N CYS A 176 4.75 7.55 -8.88
CA CYS A 176 5.88 7.04 -8.09
C CYS A 176 5.94 5.52 -8.26
N GLU A 177 7.12 4.95 -8.06
CA GLU A 177 7.34 3.51 -8.07
C GLU A 177 7.72 3.07 -6.65
N TYR A 178 7.04 2.03 -6.18
CA TYR A 178 7.21 1.47 -4.85
C TYR A 178 7.83 0.09 -5.01
N ALA A 179 8.86 -0.22 -4.22
CA ALA A 179 9.43 -1.55 -4.18
C ALA A 179 9.07 -2.25 -2.87
N LEU A 180 8.68 -3.51 -2.99
CA LEU A 180 8.70 -4.47 -1.90
C LEU A 180 10.03 -5.22 -2.00
N VAL A 181 10.87 -5.09 -0.99
CA VAL A 181 12.23 -5.65 -0.96
C VAL A 181 12.36 -6.65 0.18
N SER A 182 13.00 -7.79 -0.09
CA SER A 182 13.42 -8.75 0.94
C SER A 182 14.84 -8.41 1.38
N GLU A 183 14.98 -8.08 2.67
CA GLU A 183 16.28 -8.03 3.35
C GLU A 183 16.72 -9.43 3.79
#